data_AF-A0A7Z9TBI4-F1
#
_entry.id   AF-A0A7Z9TBI4-F1
#
_cell.length_a   1.000
_cell.length_b   1.000
_cell.length_c   1.000
_cell.angle_alpha   90.00
_cell.angle_beta   90.00
_cell.angle_gamma   90.00
#
_symmetry.space_group_name_H-M   'P 1'
#
loop_
_entity.id
_entity.type
_entity.pdbx_description
1 polymer ?
#
loop_
_entity_poly.entity_id
_entity_poly.type
_entity_poly.pdbx_seq_one_letter_code
_entity_poly.pdbx_strand_id
1 'polypeptide(L)'
;MPRNVFSLSFIGTVIAVLVVSVVTLASGQATSGTVPMDSDDIAGVVTGPGGPEAGVWVIAETRDLPTRHIKIVVTDDTGRYLIPDLPQATYDLWVRGYGLVDSDKVQAEPGDALDLTAVVAANARAAAEYYPALHWFALLELPPPSEFPGTGPGGNGISPDIKSQGEWIRSVVNTDGCTGCHALGNRATREIPDALGDFDSHIAAWDRRVQSGQAG
;
A
#
# COMPACT_ATOMS: atom_id res chain seq x y z
N MET A 1 38.12 50.24 78.31
CA MET A 1 36.98 49.30 78.20
C MET A 1 36.89 48.79 76.78
N PRO A 2 36.41 47.55 76.55
CA PRO A 2 36.91 46.65 75.51
C PRO A 2 36.05 46.58 74.22
N ARG A 3 36.66 46.06 73.15
CA ARG A 3 36.15 45.00 72.23
C ARG A 3 34.88 45.24 71.39
N ASN A 4 35.00 45.20 70.04
CA ASN A 4 34.81 43.99 69.21
C ASN A 4 34.62 44.32 67.72
N VAL A 5 35.10 43.38 66.90
CA VAL A 5 35.10 43.23 65.44
C VAL A 5 33.77 42.61 64.95
N PHE A 6 33.36 42.80 63.68
CA PHE A 6 32.68 41.86 62.72
C PHE A 6 32.31 42.70 61.46
N SER A 7 32.85 42.55 60.23
CA SER A 7 32.96 41.47 59.22
C SER A 7 31.64 41.01 58.57
N LEU A 8 31.56 41.07 57.23
CA LEU A 8 30.99 40.11 56.23
C LEU A 8 30.73 40.89 54.91
N SER A 9 31.55 40.81 53.85
CA SER A 9 31.87 39.71 52.91
C SER A 9 31.02 39.71 51.63
N PHE A 10 31.72 39.97 50.52
CA PHE A 10 31.62 39.35 49.18
C PHE A 10 30.25 39.13 48.52
N ILE A 11 29.99 39.89 47.46
CA ILE A 11 29.07 39.50 46.37
C ILE A 11 29.94 38.95 45.23
N GLY A 12 29.88 37.63 45.04
CA GLY A 12 30.51 36.94 43.91
C GLY A 12 29.58 36.91 42.70
N THR A 13 30.08 37.39 41.57
CA THR A 13 29.40 37.36 40.26
C THR A 13 29.48 35.94 39.69
N VAL A 14 28.34 35.28 39.51
CA VAL A 14 28.24 33.98 38.81
C VAL A 14 28.09 34.24 37.31
N ILE A 15 29.12 33.90 36.53
CA ILE A 15 29.06 33.84 35.07
C ILE A 15 28.57 32.44 34.70
N ALA A 16 27.32 32.32 34.24
CA ALA A 16 26.80 31.09 33.68
C ALA A 16 27.26 30.96 32.21
N VAL A 17 28.20 30.05 31.95
CA VAL A 17 28.59 29.64 30.60
C VAL A 17 27.57 28.61 30.12
N LEU A 18 26.75 28.99 29.14
CA LEU A 18 25.75 28.13 28.52
C LEU A 18 26.43 27.37 27.37
N VAL A 19 26.91 26.15 27.67
CA VAL A 19 27.45 25.23 26.67
C VAL A 19 26.26 24.66 25.89
N VAL A 20 26.04 25.16 24.68
CA VAL A 20 25.10 24.56 23.73
C VAL A 20 25.76 23.30 23.17
N SER A 21 25.40 22.15 23.74
CA SER A 21 25.70 20.86 23.13
C SER A 21 24.91 20.74 21.84
N VAL A 22 25.57 20.94 20.70
CA VAL A 22 25.05 20.52 19.40
C VAL A 22 25.04 19.00 19.40
N VAL A 23 23.94 18.41 19.87
CA VAL A 23 23.66 17.01 19.61
C VAL A 23 23.32 16.96 18.13
N THR A 24 24.31 16.58 17.32
CA THR A 24 24.02 16.04 15.99
C THR A 24 23.12 14.84 16.22
N LEU A 25 21.80 15.00 16.03
CA LEU A 25 20.95 13.89 15.65
C LEU A 25 21.59 13.38 14.36
N ALA A 26 22.42 12.35 14.48
CA ALA A 26 22.56 11.43 13.38
C ALA A 26 21.13 11.00 13.09
N SER A 27 20.56 11.52 12.01
CA SER A 27 19.56 10.80 11.26
C SER A 27 20.18 9.44 11.05
N GLY A 28 19.83 8.48 11.90
CA GLY A 28 20.19 7.10 11.69
C GLY A 28 19.58 6.77 10.34
N GLN A 29 20.40 6.81 9.29
CA GLN A 29 20.21 5.85 8.22
C GLN A 29 20.10 4.54 8.98
N ALA A 30 18.90 3.97 9.00
CA ALA A 30 18.75 2.59 9.37
C ALA A 30 19.79 1.89 8.50
N THR A 31 20.89 1.45 9.12
CA THR A 31 21.73 0.45 8.51
C THR A 31 20.75 -0.65 8.17
N SER A 32 20.47 -0.87 6.89
CA SER A 32 19.61 -1.95 6.40
C SER A 32 20.15 -3.22 7.03
N GLY A 33 19.61 -3.57 8.20
CA GLY A 33 20.06 -4.71 8.95
C GLY A 33 19.73 -5.89 8.08
N THR A 34 20.72 -6.74 7.83
CA THR A 34 20.53 -7.98 7.06
C THR A 34 19.26 -8.66 7.58
N VAL A 35 18.25 -8.77 6.73
CA VAL A 35 16.98 -9.39 7.13
C VAL A 35 17.30 -10.86 7.44
N PRO A 36 17.00 -11.36 8.65
CA PRO A 36 17.29 -12.74 9.00
C PRO A 36 16.54 -13.67 8.04
N MET A 37 17.26 -14.59 7.40
CA MET A 37 16.76 -15.50 6.39
C MET A 37 17.62 -16.77 6.39
N ASP A 38 17.11 -17.89 5.89
CA ASP A 38 17.90 -19.10 5.65
C ASP A 38 18.21 -19.29 4.15
N SER A 39 18.66 -20.49 3.77
CA SER A 39 19.23 -20.73 2.44
C SER A 39 18.18 -20.86 1.33
N ASP A 40 16.91 -21.08 1.66
CA ASP A 40 15.80 -21.17 0.72
C ASP A 40 14.91 -19.92 0.71
N ASP A 41 15.36 -18.86 1.39
CA ASP A 41 14.68 -17.57 1.44
C ASP A 41 15.30 -16.56 0.47
N ILE A 42 14.52 -15.56 0.04
CA ILE A 42 15.05 -14.30 -0.52
C ILE A 42 14.58 -13.14 0.35
N ALA A 43 15.48 -12.28 0.81
CA ALA A 43 15.12 -11.18 1.68
C ALA A 43 15.85 -9.88 1.34
N GLY A 44 15.31 -8.76 1.82
CA GLY A 44 15.92 -7.45 1.63
C GLY A 44 15.03 -6.31 2.06
N VAL A 45 15.38 -5.10 1.62
CA VAL A 45 14.62 -3.87 1.89
C VAL A 45 14.16 -3.27 0.57
N VAL A 46 12.88 -2.89 0.51
CA VAL A 46 12.36 -2.05 -0.56
C VAL A 46 12.47 -0.59 -0.16
N THR A 47 13.03 0.25 -1.03
CA THR A 47 13.07 1.70 -0.84
C THR A 47 12.42 2.43 -2.02
N GLY A 48 11.75 3.54 -1.72
CA GLY A 48 11.23 4.50 -2.69
C GLY A 48 11.84 5.90 -2.46
N PRO A 49 11.36 6.94 -3.16
CA PRO A 49 11.86 8.30 -3.02
C PRO A 49 11.71 8.90 -1.61
N GLY A 50 10.79 8.37 -0.81
CA GLY A 50 10.54 8.78 0.58
C GLY A 50 11.34 8.02 1.65
N GLY A 51 12.18 7.05 1.26
CA GLY A 51 12.85 6.13 2.19
C GLY A 51 12.31 4.70 2.06
N PRO A 52 12.34 3.89 3.13
CA PRO A 52 11.79 2.53 3.08
C PRO A 52 10.31 2.52 2.69
N GLU A 53 9.93 1.58 1.83
CA GLU A 53 8.59 1.52 1.24
C GLU A 53 7.77 0.41 1.92
N ALA A 54 6.82 0.81 2.75
CA ALA A 54 5.98 -0.10 3.51
C ALA A 54 4.73 -0.53 2.72
N GLY A 55 4.24 -1.76 2.96
CA GLY A 55 2.97 -2.22 2.41
C GLY A 55 2.97 -2.51 0.90
N VAL A 56 4.14 -2.61 0.26
CA VAL A 56 4.26 -2.98 -1.16
C VAL A 56 4.48 -4.47 -1.33
N TRP A 57 3.99 -5.00 -2.46
CA TRP A 57 4.17 -6.40 -2.81
C TRP A 57 5.56 -6.61 -3.40
N VAL A 58 6.29 -7.56 -2.84
CA VAL A 58 7.47 -8.14 -3.49
C VAL A 58 7.06 -9.47 -4.08
N ILE A 59 7.24 -9.61 -5.38
CA ILE A 59 6.75 -10.74 -6.16
C ILE A 59 7.95 -11.50 -6.71
N ALA A 60 8.03 -12.79 -6.39
CA ALA A 60 8.91 -13.75 -7.02
C ALA A 60 8.11 -14.60 -8.01
N GLU A 61 8.51 -14.61 -9.28
CA GLU A 61 7.94 -15.49 -10.30
C GLU A 61 9.03 -16.29 -11.00
N THR A 62 8.78 -17.59 -11.20
CA THR A 62 9.63 -18.44 -12.05
C THR A 62 8.80 -19.32 -12.97
N ARG A 63 9.43 -19.70 -14.08
CA ARG A 63 8.93 -20.69 -15.06
C ARG A 63 9.87 -21.89 -15.19
N ASP A 64 10.92 -21.97 -14.37
CA ASP A 64 11.90 -23.06 -14.43
C ASP A 64 11.40 -24.35 -13.78
N LEU A 65 10.31 -24.26 -13.01
CA LEU A 65 9.62 -25.39 -12.40
C LEU A 65 8.57 -25.98 -13.36
N PRO A 66 8.10 -27.23 -13.14
CA PRO A 66 7.10 -27.88 -14.00
C PRO A 66 5.79 -27.08 -14.16
N THR A 67 5.48 -26.20 -13.21
CA THR A 67 4.40 -25.22 -13.28
C THR A 67 4.93 -23.83 -12.97
N ARG A 68 4.31 -22.79 -13.55
CA ARG A 68 4.60 -21.39 -13.19
C ARG A 68 4.40 -21.23 -11.68
N HIS A 69 5.44 -20.78 -10.99
CA HIS A 69 5.40 -20.55 -9.55
C HIS A 69 5.47 -19.05 -9.28
N ILE A 70 4.59 -18.56 -8.42
CA ILE A 70 4.55 -17.16 -7.99
C ILE A 70 4.39 -17.15 -6.47
N LYS A 71 5.29 -16.48 -5.76
CA LYS A 71 5.18 -16.22 -4.32
C LYS A 71 5.24 -14.72 -4.08
N ILE A 72 4.32 -14.20 -3.27
CA ILE A 72 4.15 -12.77 -3.05
C ILE A 72 4.15 -12.52 -1.54
N VAL A 73 4.93 -11.54 -1.11
CA VAL A 73 4.95 -11.05 0.27
C VAL A 73 4.73 -9.54 0.29
N VAL A 74 4.45 -8.99 1.47
CA VAL A 74 4.24 -7.55 1.67
C VAL A 74 5.31 -7.03 2.61
N THR A 75 5.90 -5.88 2.28
CA THR A 75 6.92 -5.25 3.13
C THR A 75 6.35 -4.76 4.46
N ASP A 76 7.17 -4.80 5.52
CA ASP A 76 6.82 -4.21 6.82
C ASP A 76 6.94 -2.67 6.83
N ASP A 77 6.66 -2.06 7.99
CA ASP A 77 6.72 -0.59 8.20
C ASP A 77 8.11 0.02 7.91
N THR A 78 9.15 -0.81 7.85
CA THR A 78 10.53 -0.43 7.56
C THR A 78 11.00 -0.91 6.20
N GLY A 79 10.07 -1.30 5.31
CA GLY A 79 10.33 -1.74 3.95
C GLY A 79 10.96 -3.13 3.84
N ARG A 80 11.10 -3.88 4.93
CA ARG A 80 11.74 -5.20 4.91
C ARG A 80 10.80 -6.24 4.35
N TYR A 81 11.33 -7.17 3.57
CA TYR A 81 10.60 -8.34 3.10
C TYR A 81 11.44 -9.61 3.26
N LEU A 82 10.74 -10.74 3.33
CA LEU A 82 11.30 -12.08 3.26
C LEU A 82 10.32 -12.96 2.50
N ILE A 83 10.78 -13.59 1.42
CA ILE A 83 10.03 -14.58 0.66
C ILE A 83 10.55 -15.95 1.08
N PRO A 84 9.79 -16.71 1.88
CA PRO A 84 10.33 -17.91 2.49
C PRO A 84 10.30 -19.11 1.53
N ASP A 85 10.96 -20.21 1.88
CA ASP A 85 10.76 -21.56 1.34
C ASP A 85 10.62 -21.64 -0.21
N LEU A 86 11.49 -20.95 -0.95
CA LEU A 86 11.49 -20.97 -2.41
C LEU A 86 12.17 -22.25 -2.92
N PRO A 87 11.51 -23.05 -3.78
CA PRO A 87 12.20 -24.12 -4.49
C PRO A 87 13.41 -23.61 -5.27
N GLN A 88 14.45 -24.43 -5.42
CA GLN A 88 15.62 -24.05 -6.21
C GLN A 88 15.24 -23.79 -7.68
N ALA A 89 15.33 -22.54 -8.09
CA ALA A 89 15.10 -22.02 -9.44
C ALA A 89 15.65 -20.59 -9.52
N THR A 90 15.69 -20.02 -10.72
CA THR A 90 15.93 -18.58 -10.89
C THR A 90 14.58 -17.87 -10.98
N TYR A 91 14.45 -16.75 -10.26
CA TYR A 91 13.21 -15.98 -10.13
C TYR A 91 13.37 -14.58 -10.72
N ASP A 92 12.34 -14.11 -11.42
CA ASP A 92 12.09 -12.69 -11.60
C ASP A 92 11.54 -12.12 -10.29
N LEU A 93 12.24 -11.15 -9.70
CA LEU A 93 11.85 -10.40 -8.52
C LEU A 93 11.48 -8.97 -8.90
N TRP A 94 10.31 -8.47 -8.46
CA TRP A 94 9.93 -7.07 -8.65
C TRP A 94 8.97 -6.58 -7.58
N VAL A 95 8.85 -5.25 -7.51
CA VAL A 95 7.98 -4.54 -6.57
C VAL A 95 6.74 -4.04 -7.29
N ARG A 96 5.59 -4.16 -6.64
CA ARG A 96 4.32 -3.54 -7.03
C ARG A 96 3.70 -2.86 -5.83
N GLY A 97 3.00 -1.73 -6.03
CA GLY A 97 2.30 -1.06 -4.95
C GLY A 97 1.22 -0.10 -5.44
N TYR A 98 0.37 0.33 -4.53
CA TYR A 98 -0.61 1.40 -4.79
C TYR A 98 0.09 2.75 -4.90
N GLY A 99 -0.28 3.55 -5.90
CA GLY A 99 0.44 4.80 -6.21
C GLY A 99 1.77 4.59 -6.95
N LEU A 100 2.15 3.33 -7.21
CA LEU A 100 3.38 2.93 -7.90
C LEU A 100 3.07 2.31 -9.26
N VAL A 101 4.11 2.01 -10.02
CA VAL A 101 4.09 1.04 -11.12
C VAL A 101 4.99 -0.14 -10.78
N ASP A 102 4.92 -1.21 -11.59
CA ASP A 102 5.88 -2.31 -11.45
C ASP A 102 7.31 -1.78 -11.59
N SER A 103 8.20 -2.20 -10.68
CA SER A 103 9.64 -1.99 -10.87
C SER A 103 10.17 -2.85 -12.02
N ASP A 104 11.39 -2.56 -12.45
CA ASP A 104 12.13 -3.50 -13.28
C ASP A 104 12.27 -4.84 -12.56
N LYS A 105 12.26 -5.92 -13.34
CA LYS A 105 12.48 -7.27 -12.84
C LYS A 105 13.97 -7.53 -12.68
N VAL A 106 14.34 -8.09 -11.54
CA VAL A 106 15.71 -8.48 -11.20
C VAL A 106 15.76 -9.98 -11.00
N GLN A 107 16.77 -10.65 -11.54
CA GLN A 107 16.95 -12.07 -11.36
C GLN A 107 17.54 -12.36 -9.97
N ALA A 108 16.98 -13.33 -9.26
CA ALA A 108 17.44 -13.76 -7.94
C ALA A 108 17.24 -15.27 -7.75
N GLU A 109 18.01 -15.87 -6.84
CA GLU A 109 17.92 -17.27 -6.44
C GLU A 109 17.72 -17.39 -4.91
N PRO A 110 17.14 -18.50 -4.41
CA PRO A 110 17.06 -18.73 -2.98
C PRO A 110 18.45 -18.62 -2.31
N GLY A 111 18.51 -17.92 -1.18
CA GLY A 111 19.74 -17.54 -0.48
C GLY A 111 20.24 -16.12 -0.80
N ASP A 112 19.62 -15.40 -1.74
CA ASP A 112 19.99 -14.03 -2.08
C ASP A 112 19.45 -12.99 -1.09
N ALA A 113 20.33 -12.08 -0.67
CA ALA A 113 19.98 -10.84 0.00
C ALA A 113 19.95 -9.70 -1.02
N LEU A 114 18.76 -9.24 -1.40
CA LEU A 114 18.55 -8.31 -2.50
C LEU A 114 17.69 -7.13 -2.06
N ASP A 115 18.24 -5.92 -2.12
CA ASP A 115 17.43 -4.70 -1.96
C ASP A 115 16.76 -4.33 -3.29
N LEU A 116 15.53 -3.82 -3.21
CA LEU A 116 14.74 -3.42 -4.38
C LEU A 116 14.34 -1.95 -4.30
N THR A 117 14.07 -1.36 -5.47
CA THR A 117 13.59 0.02 -5.57
C THR A 117 12.16 0.05 -6.09
N ALA A 118 11.27 0.68 -5.33
CA ALA A 118 9.91 1.00 -5.73
C ALA A 118 9.91 2.14 -6.77
N VAL A 119 9.06 2.01 -7.80
CA VAL A 119 8.95 3.02 -8.87
C VAL A 119 7.64 3.78 -8.75
N VAL A 120 7.73 5.09 -8.48
CA VAL A 120 6.56 5.96 -8.39
C VAL A 120 5.88 6.07 -9.75
N ALA A 121 4.55 5.98 -9.76
CA ALA A 121 3.79 6.16 -10.99
C ALA A 121 3.97 7.58 -11.53
N ALA A 122 4.21 7.69 -12.84
CA ALA A 122 4.42 8.98 -13.49
C ALA A 122 3.21 9.93 -13.41
N ASN A 123 2.01 9.39 -13.18
CA ASN A 123 0.77 10.13 -13.01
C ASN A 123 -0.32 9.24 -12.41
N ALA A 124 -1.44 9.85 -12.00
CA ALA A 124 -2.58 9.15 -11.42
C ALA A 124 -3.20 8.09 -12.36
N ARG A 125 -3.17 8.31 -13.68
CA ARG A 125 -3.66 7.33 -14.66
C ARG A 125 -2.83 6.05 -14.63
N ALA A 126 -1.50 6.17 -14.60
CA ALA A 126 -0.60 5.02 -14.51
C ALA A 126 -0.80 4.26 -13.20
N ALA A 127 -0.93 4.97 -12.06
CA ALA A 127 -1.21 4.34 -10.77
C ALA A 127 -2.55 3.58 -10.77
N ALA A 128 -3.58 4.12 -11.44
CA ALA A 128 -4.92 3.55 -11.53
C ALA A 128 -4.97 2.14 -12.16
N GLU A 129 -3.94 1.70 -12.86
CA GLU A 129 -3.84 0.33 -13.42
C GLU A 129 -3.56 -0.73 -12.35
N TYR A 130 -3.03 -0.33 -11.18
CA TYR A 130 -2.57 -1.26 -10.13
C TYR A 130 -3.52 -1.35 -8.93
N TYR A 131 -4.49 -0.44 -8.80
CA TYR A 131 -5.49 -0.49 -7.74
C TYR A 131 -6.53 -1.59 -8.02
N PRO A 132 -6.88 -2.44 -7.02
CA PRO A 132 -7.96 -3.38 -7.16
C PRO A 132 -9.30 -2.65 -7.16
N ALA A 133 -10.34 -3.33 -7.61
CA ALA A 133 -11.71 -2.80 -7.57
C ALA A 133 -12.15 -2.37 -6.16
N LEU A 134 -11.73 -3.11 -5.13
CA LEU A 134 -12.01 -2.79 -3.73
C LEU A 134 -11.42 -1.45 -3.26
N HIS A 135 -10.36 -0.95 -3.90
CA HIS A 135 -9.81 0.36 -3.55
C HIS A 135 -10.86 1.46 -3.73
N TRP A 136 -11.64 1.40 -4.81
CA TRP A 136 -12.67 2.40 -5.08
C TRP A 136 -13.81 2.36 -4.05
N PHE A 137 -14.15 1.18 -3.54
CA PHE A 137 -15.10 1.05 -2.43
C PHE A 137 -14.54 1.57 -1.11
N ALA A 138 -13.22 1.46 -0.89
CA ALA A 138 -12.57 2.01 0.31
C ALA A 138 -12.57 3.55 0.35
N LEU A 139 -12.79 4.21 -0.78
CA LEU A 139 -12.95 5.67 -0.87
C LEU A 139 -14.38 6.13 -0.58
N LEU A 140 -15.32 5.21 -0.43
CA LEU A 140 -16.72 5.54 -0.21
C LEU A 140 -16.96 6.02 1.23
N GLU A 141 -17.67 7.13 1.38
CA GLU A 141 -18.24 7.50 2.67
C GLU A 141 -19.39 6.55 3.02
N LEU A 142 -19.18 5.75 4.07
CA LEU A 142 -20.17 4.77 4.50
C LEU A 142 -21.41 5.47 5.08
N PRO A 143 -22.63 5.09 4.68
CA PRO A 143 -23.85 5.60 5.31
C PRO A 143 -23.80 5.41 6.83
N PRO A 144 -24.06 6.43 7.65
CA PRO A 144 -23.95 6.31 9.11
C PRO A 144 -24.98 5.32 9.66
N PRO A 145 -24.78 4.73 10.86
CA PRO A 145 -25.74 3.81 11.45
C PRO A 145 -27.18 4.36 11.58
N SER A 146 -27.34 5.69 11.67
CA SER A 146 -28.64 6.37 11.72
C SER A 146 -29.45 6.31 10.42
N GLU A 147 -28.85 5.89 9.31
CA GLU A 147 -29.52 5.71 8.02
C GLU A 147 -30.16 4.32 7.86
N PHE A 148 -30.10 3.49 8.90
CA PHE A 148 -30.65 2.14 8.88
C PHE A 148 -31.82 1.98 9.88
N PRO A 149 -32.86 1.19 9.53
CA PRO A 149 -33.04 0.45 8.27
C PRO A 149 -33.24 1.40 7.08
N GLY A 150 -32.90 0.91 5.88
CA GLY A 150 -33.07 1.71 4.66
C GLY A 150 -34.50 2.21 4.45
N THR A 151 -34.64 3.29 3.67
CA THR A 151 -35.94 3.93 3.44
C THR A 151 -36.39 3.87 1.97
N GLY A 152 -35.63 3.17 1.13
CA GLY A 152 -35.93 2.91 -0.27
C GLY A 152 -35.65 4.10 -1.20
N PRO A 153 -36.00 3.97 -2.50
CA PRO A 153 -35.69 4.98 -3.52
C PRO A 153 -36.30 6.37 -3.28
N GLY A 154 -37.41 6.45 -2.54
CA GLY A 154 -38.03 7.72 -2.14
C GLY A 154 -37.43 8.38 -0.90
N GLY A 155 -36.43 7.74 -0.27
CA GLY A 155 -35.72 8.25 0.89
C GLY A 155 -34.20 8.26 0.64
N ASN A 156 -33.44 7.59 1.50
CA ASN A 156 -31.97 7.51 1.42
C ASN A 156 -31.43 6.53 0.36
N GLY A 157 -32.29 5.93 -0.47
CA GLY A 157 -31.86 5.03 -1.56
C GLY A 157 -31.38 3.65 -1.10
N ILE A 158 -31.31 3.39 0.21
CA ILE A 158 -30.94 2.09 0.76
C ILE A 158 -32.20 1.22 0.84
N SER A 159 -32.11 -0.05 0.40
CA SER A 159 -33.22 -1.01 0.49
C SER A 159 -33.74 -1.09 1.93
N PRO A 160 -35.07 -1.03 2.17
CA PRO A 160 -35.65 -1.23 3.49
C PRO A 160 -35.32 -2.57 4.12
N ASP A 161 -34.89 -3.56 3.34
CA ASP A 161 -34.47 -4.87 3.84
C ASP A 161 -33.09 -4.86 4.49
N ILE A 162 -32.24 -3.89 4.18
CA ILE A 162 -30.94 -3.72 4.84
C ILE A 162 -31.17 -3.01 6.18
N LYS A 163 -30.95 -3.74 7.28
CA LYS A 163 -31.29 -3.30 8.65
C LYS A 163 -30.14 -2.65 9.40
N SER A 164 -28.91 -2.75 8.90
CA SER A 164 -27.73 -2.21 9.57
C SER A 164 -26.64 -1.80 8.60
N GLN A 165 -25.74 -0.92 9.06
CA GLN A 165 -24.53 -0.54 8.32
C GLN A 165 -23.62 -1.75 8.04
N GLY A 166 -23.49 -2.68 8.99
CA GLY A 166 -22.68 -3.90 8.77
C GLY A 166 -23.23 -4.78 7.65
N GLU A 167 -24.56 -4.94 7.58
CA GLU A 167 -25.22 -5.65 6.48
C GLU A 167 -25.06 -4.93 5.14
N TRP A 168 -25.10 -3.60 5.16
CA TRP A 168 -24.82 -2.77 3.99
C TRP A 168 -23.39 -2.96 3.48
N ILE A 169 -22.38 -2.91 4.36
CA ILE A 169 -20.97 -3.16 4.01
C ILE A 169 -20.83 -4.57 3.42
N ARG A 170 -21.43 -5.57 4.09
CA ARG A 170 -21.44 -6.97 3.62
C ARG A 170 -22.02 -7.12 2.22
N SER A 171 -23.14 -6.46 1.94
CA SER A 171 -23.92 -6.64 0.71
C SER A 171 -23.48 -5.74 -0.44
N VAL A 172 -22.90 -4.56 -0.15
CA VAL A 172 -22.56 -3.55 -1.17
C VAL A 172 -21.06 -3.44 -1.37
N VAL A 173 -20.25 -3.47 -0.31
CA VAL A 173 -18.79 -3.31 -0.41
C VAL A 173 -18.08 -4.66 -0.54
N ASN A 174 -18.58 -5.68 0.16
CA ASN A 174 -17.96 -7.00 0.22
C ASN A 174 -18.60 -8.00 -0.76
N THR A 175 -18.21 -9.26 -0.62
CA THR A 175 -18.45 -10.34 -1.57
C THR A 175 -19.86 -10.92 -1.59
N ASP A 176 -20.74 -10.60 -0.63
CA ASP A 176 -22.05 -11.26 -0.53
C ASP A 176 -23.11 -10.67 -1.47
N GLY A 177 -22.82 -9.55 -2.13
CA GLY A 177 -23.69 -8.96 -3.16
C GLY A 177 -23.02 -8.86 -4.52
N CYS A 178 -23.56 -7.98 -5.36
CA CYS A 178 -23.18 -7.90 -6.78
C CYS A 178 -21.71 -7.50 -6.99
N THR A 179 -21.14 -6.69 -6.12
CA THR A 179 -19.83 -6.05 -6.32
C THR A 179 -18.64 -6.99 -6.22
N GLY A 180 -18.81 -8.19 -5.63
CA GLY A 180 -17.81 -9.25 -5.67
C GLY A 180 -17.54 -9.77 -7.08
N CYS A 181 -18.57 -9.83 -7.93
CA CYS A 181 -18.47 -10.25 -9.34
C CYS A 181 -18.44 -9.05 -10.30
N HIS A 182 -19.14 -7.97 -9.96
CA HIS A 182 -19.22 -6.73 -10.73
C HIS A 182 -18.24 -5.70 -10.17
N ALA A 183 -16.96 -6.01 -10.34
CA ALA A 183 -15.85 -5.17 -9.90
C ALA A 183 -15.94 -3.75 -10.48
N LEU A 184 -15.96 -2.74 -9.63
CA LEU A 184 -15.95 -1.33 -10.03
C LEU A 184 -14.53 -0.85 -10.32
N GLY A 185 -14.36 -0.04 -11.37
CA GLY A 185 -13.11 0.68 -11.63
C GLY A 185 -11.89 -0.17 -11.98
N ASN A 186 -12.09 -1.43 -12.37
CA ASN A 186 -11.05 -2.22 -13.04
C ASN A 186 -10.88 -1.73 -14.50
N ARG A 187 -9.85 -2.22 -15.20
CA ARG A 187 -9.62 -1.82 -16.61
C ARG A 187 -10.82 -2.13 -17.52
N ALA A 188 -11.44 -3.30 -17.35
CA ALA A 188 -12.56 -3.76 -18.18
C ALA A 188 -13.86 -2.94 -18.01
N THR A 189 -13.96 -2.12 -16.95
CA THR A 189 -15.06 -1.18 -16.70
C THR A 189 -14.70 0.27 -17.04
N ARG A 190 -13.45 0.53 -17.47
CA ARG A 190 -12.96 1.86 -17.86
C ARG A 190 -12.69 1.98 -19.36
N GLU A 191 -12.49 0.86 -20.04
CA GLU A 191 -12.12 0.81 -21.46
C GLU A 191 -13.07 -0.08 -22.26
N ILE A 192 -13.16 0.19 -23.56
CA ILE A 192 -13.83 -0.68 -24.54
C ILE A 192 -12.76 -1.64 -25.08
N PRO A 193 -12.91 -2.98 -24.90
CA PRO A 193 -11.95 -3.93 -25.44
C PRO A 193 -11.92 -3.87 -26.98
N ASP A 194 -10.73 -3.87 -27.57
CA ASP A 194 -10.53 -3.88 -29.04
C ASP A 194 -11.30 -5.01 -29.73
N ALA A 195 -11.51 -6.14 -29.04
CA ALA A 195 -12.27 -7.28 -29.54
C ALA A 195 -13.76 -6.97 -29.83
N LEU A 196 -14.30 -5.85 -29.32
CA LEU A 196 -15.66 -5.40 -29.65
C LEU A 196 -15.73 -4.64 -30.99
N GLY A 197 -14.59 -4.29 -31.58
CA GLY A 197 -14.50 -3.55 -32.83
C GLY A 197 -14.64 -2.03 -32.67
N ASP A 198 -14.72 -1.35 -33.80
CA ASP A 198 -14.87 0.09 -33.88
C ASP A 198 -16.35 0.52 -33.85
N PHE A 199 -16.61 1.69 -33.30
CA PHE A 199 -17.95 2.25 -33.16
C PHE A 199 -17.98 3.73 -33.56
N ASP A 200 -19.10 4.17 -34.13
CA ASP A 200 -19.30 5.56 -34.56
C ASP A 200 -19.29 6.57 -33.40
N SER A 201 -19.48 6.10 -32.15
CA SER A 201 -19.40 6.92 -30.95
C SER A 201 -19.11 6.07 -29.71
N HIS A 202 -18.61 6.73 -28.65
CA HIS A 202 -18.46 6.10 -27.34
C HIS A 202 -19.78 5.61 -26.75
N ILE A 203 -20.91 6.30 -27.02
CA ILE A 203 -22.23 5.87 -26.56
C ILE A 203 -22.58 4.52 -27.19
N ALA A 204 -22.43 4.39 -28.51
CA ALA A 204 -22.67 3.13 -29.21
C ALA A 204 -21.75 2.00 -28.73
N ALA A 205 -20.49 2.30 -28.43
CA ALA A 205 -19.54 1.33 -27.89
C ALA A 205 -19.96 0.82 -26.50
N TRP A 206 -20.35 1.73 -25.59
CA TRP A 206 -20.83 1.36 -24.26
C TRP A 206 -22.16 0.60 -24.31
N ASP A 207 -23.12 1.03 -25.15
CA ASP A 207 -24.38 0.33 -25.36
C ASP A 207 -24.16 -1.10 -25.84
N ARG A 208 -23.20 -1.31 -26.74
CA ARG A 208 -22.84 -2.66 -27.20
C ARG A 208 -22.10 -3.46 -26.12
N ARG A 209 -21.22 -2.84 -25.34
CA ARG A 209 -20.45 -3.48 -24.26
C ARG A 209 -21.39 -4.06 -23.19
N VAL A 210 -22.37 -3.29 -22.72
CA VAL A 210 -23.30 -3.73 -21.67
C VAL A 210 -24.21 -4.89 -22.10
N GLN A 211 -24.33 -5.16 -23.41
CA GLN A 211 -25.07 -6.28 -23.96
C GLN A 211 -24.24 -7.58 -24.08
N SER A 212 -22.94 -7.55 -23.80
CA SER A 212 -22.02 -8.68 -24.08
C SER A 212 -22.11 -9.85 -23.08
N GLY A 213 -22.94 -9.75 -22.04
CA GLY A 213 -23.16 -10.84 -21.08
C GLY A 213 -23.57 -10.35 -19.69
N GLN A 214 -24.10 -11.26 -18.87
CA GLN A 214 -24.52 -11.00 -17.48
C GLN A 214 -23.38 -11.10 -16.46
N ALA A 215 -22.26 -11.71 -16.84
CA ALA A 215 -21.03 -11.71 -16.04
C ALA A 215 -20.16 -10.53 -16.52
N GLY A 216 -19.76 -9.65 -15.59
CA GLY A 216 -19.14 -8.34 -15.85
C GLY A 216 -17.98 -8.32 -16.86
#